data_AF-A0A1C4ZUK4-F1
#
_entry.id   AF-A0A1C4ZUK4-F1
#
_cell.length_a   1.000
_cell.length_b   1.000
_cell.length_c   1.000
_cell.angle_alpha   90.00
_cell.angle_beta   90.00
_cell.angle_gamma   90.00
#
_symmetry.space_group_name_H-M   'P 1'
#
loop_
_entity.id
_entity.type
_entity.pdbx_description
1 polymer ?
#
loop_
_entity_poly.entity_id
_entity_poly.type
_entity_poly.pdbx_seq_one_letter_code
_entity_poly.pdbx_strand_id
1 'polypeptide(L)'
;MGLYETRARVESRAAHEIITAHVADPESQQCRVCLAVVPCPSANAAANRLVELGLPVLDPVPPQRRCALRRWLAPHRRGRARPAPLLSWAWRWRLGSAVG
;
A
#
# COMPACT_ATOMS: atom_id res chain seq x y z
N MET A 1 25.33 2.71 -28.76
CA MET A 1 24.11 2.36 -29.53
C MET A 1 22.94 3.13 -28.94
N GLY A 2 22.51 4.21 -29.59
CA GLY A 2 21.31 4.94 -29.17
C GLY A 2 20.09 4.07 -29.47
N LEU A 3 19.41 3.62 -28.43
CA LEU A 3 18.18 2.85 -28.54
C LEU A 3 17.11 3.80 -29.11
N TYR A 4 16.79 3.65 -30.39
CA TYR A 4 15.59 4.27 -30.95
C TYR A 4 14.41 3.66 -30.20
N GLU A 5 13.84 4.45 -29.28
CA GLU A 5 12.65 4.03 -28.56
C GLU A 5 11.51 3.98 -29.59
N THR A 6 10.85 2.82 -29.70
CA THR A 6 9.72 2.68 -30.62
C THR A 6 8.64 3.70 -30.23
N ARG A 7 7.97 4.31 -31.22
CA ARG A 7 6.89 5.27 -30.99
C ARG A 7 5.86 4.81 -29.93
N ALA A 8 5.45 3.53 -30.01
CA ALA A 8 4.53 2.94 -29.05
C ALA A 8 5.05 2.95 -27.59
N ARG A 9 6.36 2.77 -27.38
CA ARG A 9 6.98 2.86 -26.04
C ARG A 9 6.95 4.29 -25.51
N VAL A 10 7.31 5.27 -26.34
CA VAL A 10 7.26 6.69 -25.96
C VAL A 10 5.82 7.08 -25.59
N GLU A 11 4.84 6.71 -26.40
CA GLU A 11 3.43 7.00 -26.15
C GLU A 11 2.90 6.29 -24.90
N SER A 12 3.28 5.02 -24.68
CA SER A 12 2.89 4.31 -23.46
C SER A 12 3.47 4.98 -22.21
N ARG A 13 4.74 5.41 -22.26
CA ARG A 13 5.41 6.07 -21.14
C ARG A 13 4.73 7.40 -20.82
N ALA A 14 4.47 8.22 -21.84
CA ALA A 14 3.75 9.47 -21.68
C ALA A 14 2.34 9.27 -21.08
N ALA A 15 1.62 8.23 -21.51
CA ALA A 15 0.31 7.91 -20.95
C ALA A 15 0.39 7.52 -19.46
N HIS A 16 1.37 6.68 -19.08
CA HIS A 16 1.59 6.34 -17.67
C HIS A 16 2.00 7.55 -16.83
N GLU A 17 2.84 8.45 -17.37
CA GLU A 17 3.22 9.71 -16.70
C GLU A 17 1.99 10.59 -16.44
N ILE A 18 1.09 10.72 -17.42
CA ILE A 18 -0.15 11.49 -17.24
C ILE A 18 -1.04 10.85 -16.18
N ILE A 19 -1.25 9.53 -16.22
CA ILE A 19 -2.11 8.83 -15.24
C ILE A 19 -1.54 8.99 -13.81
N THR A 20 -0.22 8.85 -13.66
CA THR A 20 0.44 8.95 -12.34
C THR A 20 0.50 10.38 -11.80
N ALA A 21 0.54 11.40 -12.67
CA ALA A 21 0.45 12.80 -12.25
C ALA A 21 -0.99 13.21 -11.89
N HIS A 22 -2.00 12.70 -12.61
CA HIS A 22 -3.40 13.08 -12.45
C HIS A 22 -4.13 12.25 -11.39
N VAL A 23 -3.68 12.37 -10.13
CA VAL A 23 -4.27 11.68 -8.98
C VAL A 23 -5.38 12.48 -8.31
N ALA A 24 -6.32 11.76 -7.70
CA ALA A 24 -7.36 12.36 -6.88
C ALA A 24 -6.79 12.92 -5.58
N ASP A 25 -7.25 14.12 -5.23
CA ASP A 25 -7.15 14.64 -3.89
C ASP A 25 -8.18 13.94 -2.99
N PRO A 26 -7.78 13.35 -1.84
CA PRO A 26 -8.67 12.53 -1.04
C PRO A 26 -9.82 13.31 -0.39
N GLU A 27 -9.64 14.61 -0.13
CA GLU A 27 -10.64 15.44 0.54
C GLU A 27 -11.69 15.97 -0.45
N SER A 28 -11.23 16.47 -1.60
CA SER A 28 -12.09 17.13 -2.59
C SER A 28 -12.57 16.22 -3.72
N GLN A 29 -11.99 15.02 -3.88
CA GLN A 29 -12.23 14.11 -5.01
C GLN A 29 -11.96 14.78 -6.39
N GLN A 30 -11.14 15.83 -6.39
CA GLN A 30 -10.70 16.53 -7.60
C GLN A 30 -9.29 16.09 -7.97
N CYS A 31 -8.97 16.11 -9.26
CA CYS A 31 -7.63 15.88 -9.74
C CYS A 31 -6.72 17.01 -9.28
N ARG A 32 -5.56 16.68 -8.69
CA ARG A 32 -4.60 17.68 -8.21
C ARG A 32 -3.99 18.56 -9.30
N VAL A 33 -4.03 18.09 -10.55
CA VAL A 33 -3.49 18.83 -11.72
C VAL A 33 -4.57 19.66 -12.39
N CYS A 34 -5.73 19.05 -12.69
CA CYS A 34 -6.80 19.72 -13.44
C CYS A 34 -7.78 20.50 -12.57
N LEU A 35 -7.81 20.26 -11.25
CA LEU A 35 -8.83 20.75 -10.32
C LEU A 35 -10.27 20.41 -10.77
N ALA A 36 -10.41 19.31 -11.52
CA ALA A 36 -11.68 18.78 -12.02
C ALA A 36 -12.03 17.49 -11.28
N VAL A 37 -13.31 17.15 -11.17
CA VAL A 37 -13.76 15.89 -10.56
C VAL A 37 -13.12 14.68 -11.26
N VAL A 38 -12.63 13.72 -10.47
CA VAL A 38 -11.97 12.51 -10.98
C VAL A 38 -13.01 11.47 -11.45
N PRO A 39 -12.75 10.73 -12.56
CA PRO A 39 -11.58 10.79 -13.42
C PRO A 39 -11.58 12.02 -14.34
N CYS A 40 -10.47 12.75 -14.34
CA CYS A 40 -10.33 13.95 -15.17
C CYS A 40 -10.10 13.58 -16.65
N PRO A 41 -10.48 14.46 -17.61
CA PRO A 41 -10.37 14.17 -19.05
C PRO A 41 -8.98 13.75 -19.52
N SER A 42 -7.92 14.36 -18.98
CA SER A 42 -6.53 14.04 -19.34
C SER A 42 -6.13 12.63 -18.93
N ALA A 43 -6.44 12.22 -17.70
CA ALA A 43 -6.18 10.87 -17.21
C ALA A 43 -6.98 9.84 -18.04
N ASN A 44 -8.23 10.17 -18.38
CA ASN A 44 -9.07 9.31 -19.21
C ASN A 44 -8.54 9.15 -20.64
N ALA A 45 -8.07 10.23 -21.26
CA ALA A 45 -7.45 10.19 -22.59
C ALA A 45 -6.16 9.36 -22.59
N ALA A 46 -5.34 9.48 -21.55
CA ALA A 46 -4.14 8.66 -21.40
C ALA A 46 -4.47 7.17 -21.21
N ALA A 47 -5.50 6.85 -20.40
CA ALA A 47 -5.98 5.48 -20.25
C ALA A 47 -6.46 4.89 -21.58
N ASN A 48 -7.25 5.64 -22.35
CA ASN A 48 -7.69 5.23 -23.69
C ASN A 48 -6.50 4.98 -24.62
N ARG A 49 -5.44 5.80 -24.54
CA ARG A 49 -4.24 5.60 -25.36
C ARG A 49 -3.54 4.27 -25.04
N LEU A 50 -3.47 3.89 -23.77
CA LEU A 50 -2.93 2.57 -23.39
C LEU A 50 -3.79 1.43 -23.92
N VAL A 51 -5.11 1.57 -23.87
CA VAL A 51 -6.06 0.59 -24.43
C VAL A 51 -5.87 0.44 -25.95
N GLU A 52 -5.74 1.55 -26.68
CA GLU A 52 -5.47 1.55 -28.13
C GLU A 52 -4.14 0.85 -28.48
N LEU A 53 -3.14 0.95 -27.60
CA LEU A 53 -1.85 0.27 -27.75
C LEU A 53 -1.90 -1.20 -27.29
N GLY A 54 -3.04 -1.69 -26.79
CA GLY A 54 -3.19 -3.04 -26.26
C GLY A 54 -2.49 -3.27 -24.92
N LEU A 55 -2.25 -2.20 -24.16
CA LEU A 55 -1.53 -2.22 -22.89
C LEU A 55 -2.49 -2.09 -21.69
N PRO A 56 -2.12 -2.65 -20.53
CA PRO A 56 -2.90 -2.47 -19.31
C PRO A 56 -2.80 -1.02 -18.79
N VAL A 57 -3.93 -0.45 -18.35
CA VAL A 57 -3.99 0.91 -17.78
C VAL A 57 -3.46 0.95 -16.35
N LEU A 58 -3.71 -0.10 -15.57
CA LEU A 58 -3.26 -0.26 -14.20
C LEU A 58 -2.12 -1.28 -14.18
N ASP A 59 -1.10 -1.02 -13.36
CA ASP A 59 -0.12 -2.05 -13.04
C ASP A 59 -0.85 -3.26 -12.44
N PRO A 60 -0.52 -4.49 -12.87
CA PRO A 60 -1.09 -5.68 -12.25
C PRO A 60 -0.74 -5.68 -10.78
N VAL A 61 -1.73 -5.48 -9.91
CA VAL A 61 -1.59 -5.63 -8.46
C VAL A 61 -0.92 -6.98 -8.23
N PRO A 62 0.26 -7.04 -7.59
CA PRO A 62 0.95 -8.31 -7.43
C PRO A 62 0.00 -9.27 -6.70
N PRO A 63 -0.22 -10.48 -7.22
CA PRO A 63 -1.19 -11.40 -6.66
C PRO A 63 -0.84 -11.65 -5.20
N GLN A 64 -1.72 -11.20 -4.32
CA GLN A 64 -1.64 -11.27 -2.85
C GLN A 64 -1.36 -12.71 -2.36
N ARG A 65 -1.58 -13.73 -3.21
CA ARG A 65 -1.23 -15.14 -3.01
C ARG A 65 0.24 -15.38 -2.62
N ARG A 66 1.21 -14.62 -3.16
CA ARG A 66 2.63 -14.81 -2.80
C ARG A 66 2.93 -14.32 -1.38
N CYS A 67 2.23 -13.28 -0.91
CA CYS A 67 2.35 -12.77 0.46
C CYS A 67 1.69 -13.71 1.48
N ALA A 68 0.58 -14.37 1.12
CA ALA A 68 -0.06 -15.39 1.95
C ALA A 68 0.84 -16.63 2.12
N LEU A 69 1.45 -17.11 1.04
CA LEU A 69 2.40 -18.24 1.09
C LEU A 69 3.64 -17.91 1.93
N ARG A 70 4.20 -16.70 1.84
CA ARG A 70 5.30 -16.26 2.72
C ARG A 70 4.89 -16.18 4.19
N ARG A 71 3.66 -15.77 4.51
CA ARG A 71 3.14 -15.81 5.90
C ARG A 71 2.94 -17.24 6.42
N TRP A 72 2.56 -18.17 5.54
CA TRP A 72 2.39 -19.57 5.89
C TRP A 72 3.73 -20.31 6.07
N LEU A 73 4.71 -19.99 5.23
CA LEU A 73 6.07 -20.57 5.27
C LEU A 73 7.00 -19.87 6.28
N ALA A 74 6.64 -18.68 6.77
CA ALA A 74 7.32 -18.09 7.92
C ALA A 74 6.98 -18.93 9.15
N PRO A 75 7.95 -19.64 9.77
CA PRO A 75 7.70 -20.31 11.02
C PRO A 75 7.23 -19.24 12.01
N HIS A 76 6.10 -19.47 12.66
CA HIS A 76 5.63 -18.64 13.74
C HIS A 76 6.73 -18.48 14.80
N ARG A 77 7.57 -17.45 14.69
CA ARG A 77 8.21 -16.83 15.86
C ARG A 77 7.14 -16.07 16.65
N ARG A 78 6.08 -16.79 17.04
CA ARG A 78 5.29 -16.42 18.21
C ARG A 78 6.20 -16.78 19.37
N GLY A 79 7.00 -15.81 19.80
CA GLY A 79 7.71 -15.87 21.06
C GLY A 79 6.69 -16.09 22.18
N ARG A 80 6.44 -17.35 22.53
CA ARG A 80 5.98 -17.71 23.86
C ARG A 80 7.20 -17.62 24.76
N ALA A 81 7.28 -16.52 25.51
CA ALA A 81 7.96 -16.51 26.78
C ALA A 81 6.95 -15.94 27.80
N ARG A 82 6.19 -16.84 28.42
CA ARG A 82 5.62 -16.62 29.74
C ARG A 82 6.15 -17.75 30.59
N PRO A 83 7.13 -17.45 31.44
CA PRO A 83 6.97 -17.47 32.90
C PRO A 83 7.52 -16.14 33.47
N ALA A 84 7.26 -15.64 34.68
CA ALA A 84 6.73 -16.17 35.91
C ALA A 84 6.41 -14.95 36.84
N PRO A 85 5.81 -15.17 38.02
CA PRO A 85 5.08 -14.19 38.82
C PRO A 85 5.91 -13.64 39.99
N LEU A 86 6.00 -12.31 40.19
CA LEU A 86 6.56 -11.70 41.41
C LEU A 86 5.93 -10.33 41.74
N LEU A 87 4.61 -10.27 41.86
CA LEU A 87 3.90 -9.13 42.50
C LEU A 87 3.18 -9.53 43.80
N SER A 88 3.64 -10.59 44.48
CA SER A 88 3.01 -11.12 45.70
C SER A 88 3.72 -10.78 47.02
N TRP A 89 4.93 -10.20 47.01
CA TRP A 89 5.64 -9.85 48.25
C TRP A 89 5.38 -8.41 48.73
N ALA A 90 5.31 -7.44 47.83
CA ALA A 90 5.08 -6.03 48.20
C ALA A 90 3.66 -5.74 48.73
N TRP A 91 2.68 -6.57 48.38
CA TRP A 91 1.30 -6.44 48.84
C TRP A 91 1.02 -7.12 50.20
N ARG A 92 1.91 -8.00 50.66
CA ARG A 92 1.70 -8.78 51.89
C ARG A 92 2.04 -8.01 53.18
N TRP A 93 2.84 -6.94 53.07
CA TRP A 93 3.20 -6.08 54.21
C TRP A 93 2.24 -4.92 54.47
N ARG A 94 1.32 -4.61 53.54
CA ARG A 94 0.45 -3.43 53.66
C ARG A 94 -0.92 -3.70 54.31
N LEU A 95 -1.25 -4.96 54.61
CA LEU A 95 -2.56 -5.36 55.14
C LEU A 95 -2.49 -6.23 56.42
N GLY A 96 -1.32 -6.34 57.06
CA GLY A 96 -1.09 -7.17 58.24
C GLY A 96 -0.46 -6.43 59.41
N SER A 97 -1.07 -5.33 59.85
CA SER A 97 -0.85 -4.76 61.19
C SER A 97 -2.15 -4.09 61.65
N ALA A 98 -3.13 -4.95 61.88
CA ALA A 98 -4.26 -4.68 62.75
C ALA A 98 -4.32 -5.87 63.72
N VAL A 99 -4.48 -5.54 65.01
CA VAL A 99 -4.69 -6.41 66.18
C VAL A 99 -3.43 -6.88 66.91
N GLY A 100 -3.21 -6.29 68.08
CA GLY A 100 -2.34 -6.81 69.14
C GLY A 100 -1.56 -5.73 69.87
#